data_AF-A0A0L0ULV4-F1
#
_entry.id   AF-A0A0L0ULV4-F1
#
_cell.length_a   1.000
_cell.length_b   1.000
_cell.length_c   1.000
_cell.angle_alpha   90.00
_cell.angle_beta   90.00
_cell.angle_gamma   90.00
#
_symmetry.space_group_name_H-M   'P 1'
#
loop_
_entity.id
_entity.type
_entity.pdbx_description
1 polymer ?
#
loop_
_entity_poly.entity_id
_entity_poly.type
_entity_poly.pdbx_seq_one_letter_code
_entity_poly.pdbx_strand_id
1 'polypeptide(L)' 'MTIAPDRFCINRKIAPNLDLAQFFSLVKKCGLSKVELRNDMPSGKVTDNLSNEQLNALAAEYGIDIITINALG' A
#
# COMPACT_ATOMS: atom_id res chain seq x y z
N MET A 1 -22.24 -10.29 12.02
CA MET A 1 -21.71 -8.92 11.86
C MET A 1 -21.35 -8.73 10.40
N THR A 2 -21.89 -7.70 9.74
CA THR A 2 -21.59 -7.41 8.32
C THR A 2 -20.82 -6.10 8.27
N ILE A 3 -19.56 -6.15 7.82
CA ILE A 3 -18.70 -4.97 7.64
C ILE A 3 -18.50 -4.82 6.13
N ALA A 4 -18.73 -3.61 5.61
CA ALA A 4 -18.53 -3.32 4.20
C ALA A 4 -17.04 -3.48 3.81
N PRO A 5 -16.71 -4.17 2.69
CA PRO A 5 -15.32 -4.46 2.33
C PRO A 5 -14.42 -3.23 2.20
N ASP A 6 -14.97 -2.11 1.75
CA ASP A 6 -14.26 -0.84 1.60
C ASP A 6 -13.79 -0.25 2.95
N ARG A 7 -14.25 -0.79 4.08
CA ARG A 7 -13.78 -0.39 5.42
C ARG A 7 -12.49 -1.09 5.83
N PHE A 8 -12.02 -2.09 5.09
CA PHE A 8 -10.76 -2.76 5.36
C PHE A 8 -9.59 -2.06 4.67
N CYS A 9 -8.45 -2.06 5.34
CA CYS A 9 -7.19 -1.52 4.86
C CYS A 9 -6.08 -2.56 5.08
N ILE A 10 -5.18 -2.73 4.12
CA ILE A 10 -4.05 -3.67 4.24
C ILE A 10 -2.78 -2.89 4.59
N ASN A 11 -2.21 -3.18 5.75
CA ASN A 11 -0.92 -2.64 6.15
C ASN A 11 0.22 -3.31 5.38
N ARG A 12 1.14 -2.52 4.78
CA ARG A 12 2.27 -3.02 3.99
C ARG A 12 3.17 -4.03 4.72
N LYS A 13 3.21 -4.02 6.06
CA LYS A 13 4.05 -4.94 6.85
C LYS A 13 3.73 -6.41 6.62
N ILE A 14 2.52 -6.74 6.16
CA ILE A 14 2.10 -8.13 5.88
C ILE A 14 2.91 -8.77 4.73
N ALA A 15 3.48 -7.97 3.84
CA ALA A 15 4.15 -8.43 2.62
C ALA A 15 5.57 -7.82 2.49
N PRO A 16 6.51 -8.19 3.38
CA PRO A 16 7.83 -7.53 3.48
C PRO A 16 8.72 -7.70 2.25
N ASN A 17 8.48 -8.74 1.46
CA ASN A 17 9.31 -9.09 0.30
C ASN A 17 8.69 -8.67 -1.04
N LEU A 18 7.51 -8.04 -1.03
CA LEU A 18 6.87 -7.52 -2.23
C LEU A 18 7.25 -6.06 -2.44
N ASP A 19 7.57 -5.71 -3.69
CA ASP A 19 7.63 -4.32 -4.09
C ASP A 19 6.22 -3.68 -4.09
N LEU A 20 6.15 -2.36 -4.25
CA LEU A 20 4.87 -1.65 -4.20
C LEU A 20 3.89 -2.05 -5.31
N ALA A 21 4.37 -2.39 -6.51
CA ALA A 21 3.50 -2.79 -7.61
C ALA A 21 2.90 -4.19 -7.35
N GLN A 22 3.72 -5.12 -6.89
CA GLN A 22 3.31 -6.46 -6.48
C GLN A 22 2.33 -6.39 -5.30
N PHE A 23 2.61 -5.54 -4.31
CA PHE A 23 1.75 -5.34 -3.16
C PHE A 23 0.39 -4.74 -3.56
N PHE A 24 0.35 -3.70 -4.40
CA PHE A 24 -0.90 -3.11 -4.88
C PHE A 24 -1.71 -4.09 -5.75
N SER A 25 -1.03 -4.87 -6.59
CA SER A 25 -1.65 -5.97 -7.34
C SER A 25 -2.29 -7.02 -6.42
N LEU A 26 -1.63 -7.38 -5.32
CA LEU A 26 -2.17 -8.29 -4.31
C LEU A 26 -3.42 -7.71 -3.65
N VAL A 27 -3.38 -6.46 -3.19
CA VAL A 27 -4.52 -5.78 -2.54
C VAL A 27 -5.74 -5.75 -3.47
N LYS A 28 -5.52 -5.43 -4.76
CA LYS A 28 -6.57 -5.45 -5.79
C LYS A 28 -7.14 -6.85 -6.01
N LYS A 29 -6.30 -7.90 -6.03
CA LYS A 29 -6.75 -9.30 -6.13
C LYS A 29 -7.59 -9.75 -4.93
N CYS A 30 -7.40 -9.13 -3.76
CA CYS A 30 -8.25 -9.34 -2.59
C CYS A 30 -9.58 -8.57 -2.66
N GLY A 31 -9.84 -7.78 -3.70
CA GLY A 31 -11.04 -6.95 -3.82
C GLY A 31 -11.05 -5.74 -2.89
N LEU A 32 -9.87 -5.29 -2.44
CA LEU A 32 -9.68 -4.15 -1.55
C LEU A 32 -8.95 -3.02 -2.27
N SER A 33 -9.04 -1.81 -1.72
CA SER A 33 -8.42 -0.61 -2.30
C SER A 33 -7.61 0.22 -1.32
N LYS A 34 -7.66 -0.03 -0.01
CA LYS A 34 -7.01 0.81 0.99
C LYS A 34 -5.73 0.18 1.50
N VAL A 35 -4.66 0.96 1.58
CA VAL A 35 -3.37 0.52 2.11
C VAL A 35 -2.76 1.51 3.08
N GLU A 36 -1.88 1.01 3.94
CA GLU A 36 -0.95 1.85 4.72
C GLU A 36 0.48 1.56 4.28
N LEU A 37 1.26 2.61 4.04
CA LEU A 37 2.69 2.51 3.74
C LEU A 37 3.52 2.53 5.02
N ARG A 38 4.81 2.19 4.89
CA ARG A 38 5.73 2.06 6.03
C ARG A 38 7.15 2.49 5.68
N ASN A 39 7.80 3.21 6.59
CA ASN A 39 9.22 3.60 6.47
C ASN A 39 10.20 2.52 6.96
N ASP A 40 9.72 1.56 7.75
CA ASP A 40 10.50 0.47 8.36
C ASP A 40 10.37 -0.87 7.58
N MET A 41 10.29 -0.78 6.26
CA MET A 41 10.39 -1.93 5.35
C MET A 41 11.88 -2.25 5.09
N PRO A 42 12.24 -3.42 4.51
CA PRO A 42 13.64 -3.78 4.25
C PRO A 42 14.41 -2.75 3.40
N SER A 43 13.72 -1.98 2.54
CA SER A 43 14.30 -0.88 1.76
C SER A 43 14.67 0.35 2.61
N GLY A 44 14.14 0.47 3.83
CA GLY A 44 14.27 1.64 4.70
C GLY A 44 13.58 2.90 4.18
N LYS A 45 12.79 2.79 3.10
CA LYS A 45 12.15 3.91 2.42
C LYS A 45 10.66 3.66 2.28
N VAL A 46 9.86 4.70 2.47
CA VAL A 46 8.38 4.63 2.34
C VAL A 46 7.96 4.17 0.95
N THR A 47 8.62 4.71 -0.07
CA THR A 47 8.28 4.54 -1.49
C THR A 47 9.24 3.59 -2.22
N ASP A 48 10.07 2.86 -1.48
CA ASP A 48 11.22 2.12 -2.02
C ASP A 48 12.10 3.03 -2.90
N ASN A 49 12.14 2.80 -4.21
CA ASN A 49 12.90 3.58 -5.17
C ASN A 49 12.03 4.49 -6.05
N LEU A 50 10.72 4.58 -5.78
CA LEU A 50 9.79 5.39 -6.56
C LEU A 50 9.84 6.87 -6.11
N SER A 51 9.72 7.77 -7.09
CA SER A 51 9.35 9.17 -6.83
C SER A 51 7.89 9.26 -6.37
N ASN A 52 7.50 10.43 -5.85
CA ASN A 52 6.11 10.68 -5.46
C ASN A 52 5.17 10.59 -6.67
N GLU A 53 5.59 11.07 -7.83
CA GLU A 53 4.82 11.02 -9.08
C GLU A 53 4.61 9.56 -9.53
N GLN A 54 5.68 8.75 -9.46
CA GLN A 54 5.60 7.33 -9.79
C GLN A 54 4.71 6.56 -8.82
N LEU A 55 4.81 6.85 -7.52
CA LEU A 55 3.93 6.26 -6.51
C LEU A 55 2.46 6.61 -6.79
N ASN A 56 2.16 7.88 -7.05
CA ASN A 56 0.80 8.34 -7.30
C ASN A 56 0.23 7.73 -8.58
N ALA A 57 1.03 7.63 -9.65
CA ALA A 57 0.63 6.97 -10.89
C ALA A 57 0.33 5.48 -10.64
N LEU A 58 1.17 4.79 -9.88
CA LEU A 58 0.99 3.39 -9.52
C LEU A 58 -0.27 3.18 -8.65
N ALA A 59 -0.49 4.05 -7.66
CA ALA A 59 -1.71 4.00 -6.85
C ALA A 59 -2.96 4.18 -7.71
N ALA A 60 -2.95 5.14 -8.64
CA ALA A 60 -4.05 5.37 -9.58
C ALA A 60 -4.28 4.16 -10.51
N GLU A 61 -3.23 3.54 -11.04
CA GLU A 61 -3.31 2.35 -11.91
C GLU A 61 -4.02 1.17 -11.22
N TYR A 62 -3.72 0.96 -9.93
CA TYR A 62 -4.33 -0.12 -9.16
C TYR A 62 -5.62 0.27 -8.45
N GLY A 63 -6.00 1.56 -8.45
CA GLY A 63 -7.16 2.08 -7.72
C GLY A 63 -6.96 1.99 -6.21
N ILE A 64 -5.76 2.34 -5.74
CA ILE A 64 -5.35 2.27 -4.34
C ILE A 64 -5.45 3.64 -3.67
N ASP A 65 -6.11 3.66 -2.51
CA ASP A 65 -6.10 4.76 -1.56
C ASP A 65 -5.04 4.50 -0.48
N ILE A 66 -4.03 5.37 -0.41
CA ILE A 66 -3.02 5.33 0.65
C ILE A 66 -3.55 6.12 1.85
N ILE A 67 -3.92 5.41 2.93
CA ILE A 67 -4.62 6.01 4.08
C ILE A 67 -3.65 6.63 5.08
N THR A 68 -2.52 6.00 5.33
CA THR A 68 -1.50 6.46 6.30
C THR A 68 -0.09 6.03 5.88
N ILE A 69 0.91 6.63 6.52
CA ILE A 69 2.30 6.15 6.58
C ILE A 69 2.62 5.82 8.04
N ASN A 70 2.98 4.57 8.33
CA ASN A 70 3.35 4.08 9.66
C ASN A 70 4.88 3.90 9.75
N ALA A 71 5.63 4.76 10.43
CA ALA A 71 5.20 6.00 11.08
C ALA A 71 6.11 7.16 10.69
N LEU A 72 5.56 8.37 10.65
CA LEU A 72 6.35 9.60 10.59
C LEU A 72 6.79 9.91 12.03
N GLY A 73 8.11 10.08 12.22
CA GLY A 73 8.71 10.51 13.49
C GLY A 73 8.81 12.01 13.60
#